data_AF-A0A7W0QPS6-F1
#
_entry.id   AF-A0A7W0QPS6-F1
#
_cell.length_a   1.000
_cell.length_b   1.000
_cell.length_c   1.000
_cell.angle_alpha   90.00
_cell.angle_beta   90.00
_cell.angle_gamma   90.00
#
_symmetry.space_group_name_H-M   'P 1'
#
loop_
_entity.id
_entity.type
_entity.pdbx_description
1 polymer ?
#
loop_
_entity_poly.entity_id
_entity_poly.type
_entity_poly.pdbx_seq_one_letter_code
_entity_poly.pdbx_strand_id
1 'polypeptide(L)' 'PRVQIVIDMDGWGAPWLKYDSYRDYIQAEPVQFTGFKIFYGNDSKKGDPVLTPSEVLRLTPAPLYIQYQ' A
#
# COMPACT_ATOMS: atom_id res chain seq x y z
N PRO A 1 16.25 -3.39 -23.20
CA PRO A 1 15.43 -3.60 -21.99
C PRO A 1 16.06 -2.92 -20.75
N ARG A 2 15.46 -1.81 -20.26
CA ARG A 2 15.99 -0.98 -19.14
C ARG A 2 14.87 -0.42 -18.24
N VAL A 3 13.72 -1.08 -18.18
CA VAL A 3 12.55 -0.61 -17.40
C VAL A 3 12.36 -1.51 -16.19
N GLN A 4 12.07 -0.90 -15.05
CA GLN A 4 11.66 -1.56 -13.82
C GLN A 4 10.20 -1.17 -13.54
N ILE A 5 9.40 -2.11 -13.05
CA ILE A 5 7.98 -1.92 -12.79
C ILE A 5 7.75 -2.01 -11.29
N VAL A 6 7.02 -1.02 -10.76
CA VAL A 6 6.50 -1.04 -9.39
C VAL A 6 5.03 -1.42 -9.46
N ILE A 7 4.63 -2.43 -8.69
CA ILE A 7 3.21 -2.78 -8.54
C ILE A 7 2.72 -2.18 -7.22
N ASP A 8 1.71 -1.32 -7.33
CA ASP A 8 1.22 -0.46 -6.25
C ASP A 8 -0.05 -1.03 -5.63
N MET A 9 -0.13 -1.07 -4.30
CA MET A 9 -1.38 -1.40 -3.62
C MET A 9 -2.32 -0.20 -3.65
N ASP A 10 -3.31 -0.28 -4.54
CA ASP A 10 -4.30 0.76 -4.77
C ASP A 10 -5.68 0.37 -4.21
N GLY A 11 -5.96 0.84 -2.99
CA GLY A 11 -7.22 0.61 -2.31
C GLY A 11 -7.46 1.67 -1.22
N TRP A 12 -8.70 2.09 -1.04
CA TRP A 12 -9.12 3.08 -0.05
C TRP A 12 -9.97 2.46 1.06
N GLY A 13 -9.99 3.12 2.21
CA GLY A 13 -10.75 2.70 3.39
C GLY A 13 -9.85 2.33 4.55
N ALA A 14 -10.42 1.61 5.50
CA ALA A 14 -9.76 1.36 6.77
C ALA A 14 -8.48 0.53 6.65
N PRO A 15 -7.51 0.70 7.58
CA PRO A 15 -6.20 0.06 7.51
C PRO A 15 -6.21 -1.45 7.30
N TRP A 16 -7.15 -2.18 7.93
CA TRP A 16 -7.19 -3.65 7.83
C TRP A 16 -7.46 -4.13 6.39
N LEU A 17 -8.34 -3.45 5.65
CA LEU A 17 -8.64 -3.78 4.25
C LEU A 17 -7.40 -3.61 3.36
N LYS A 18 -6.59 -2.61 3.68
CA LYS A 18 -5.34 -2.34 2.98
C LYS A 18 -4.28 -3.39 3.28
N TYR A 19 -4.17 -3.82 4.53
CA TYR A 19 -3.27 -4.91 4.91
C TYR A 19 -3.67 -6.25 4.29
N ASP A 20 -4.97 -6.58 4.29
CA ASP A 20 -5.46 -7.80 3.66
C ASP A 20 -5.19 -7.78 2.15
N SER A 21 -5.46 -6.66 1.47
CA SER A 21 -5.17 -6.52 0.04
C SER A 21 -3.66 -6.62 -0.25
N TYR A 22 -2.82 -6.03 0.59
CA TYR A 22 -1.37 -6.13 0.45
C TYR A 22 -0.89 -7.58 0.60
N ARG A 23 -1.42 -8.31 1.59
CA ARG A 23 -1.11 -9.73 1.78
C ARG A 23 -1.54 -10.56 0.58
N ASP A 24 -2.78 -10.38 0.13
CA ASP A 24 -3.40 -11.26 -0.84
C ASP A 24 -2.86 -11.03 -2.26
N TYR A 25 -2.44 -9.81 -2.61
CA TYR A 25 -1.98 -9.48 -3.97
C TYR A 25 -0.49 -9.21 -4.11
N ILE A 26 0.19 -8.76 -3.05
CA ILE A 26 1.62 -8.43 -3.11
C ILE A 26 2.46 -9.47 -2.39
N GLN A 27 2.04 -9.95 -1.22
CA GLN A 27 2.80 -10.95 -0.48
C GLN A 27 2.62 -12.36 -1.06
N ALA A 28 1.40 -12.72 -1.47
CA ALA A 28 1.12 -14.01 -2.09
C ALA A 28 1.77 -14.17 -3.47
N GLU A 29 1.90 -13.07 -4.21
CA GLU A 29 2.54 -13.00 -5.53
C GLU A 29 3.71 -12.00 -5.48
N PRO A 30 4.86 -12.37 -4.90
CA PRO A 30 5.94 -11.43 -4.65
C PRO A 30 6.54 -10.88 -5.94
N VAL A 31 6.43 -9.57 -6.11
CA VAL A 31 6.96 -8.79 -7.23
C VAL A 31 8.31 -8.16 -6.85
N GLN A 32 9.10 -7.75 -7.84
CA GLN A 32 10.43 -7.18 -7.61
C GLN A 32 10.40 -5.84 -6.87
N PHE A 33 9.42 -4.98 -7.17
CA PHE A 33 9.27 -3.67 -6.53
C PHE A 33 7.81 -3.41 -6.21
N THR A 34 7.55 -2.97 -4.97
CA THR A 34 6.19 -2.74 -4.47
C THR A 34 5.98 -1.28 -4.13
N GLY A 35 4.75 -0.82 -4.36
CA GLY A 35 4.28 0.51 -4.03
C GLY A 35 3.10 0.46 -3.07
N PHE A 36 2.79 1.59 -2.45
CA PHE A 36 1.63 1.72 -1.59
C PHE A 36 0.99 3.10 -1.71
N LYS A 37 -0.34 3.15 -1.80
CA LYS A 37 -1.09 4.41 -1.85
C LYS A 37 -1.85 4.71 -0.56
N ILE A 38 -1.61 5.90 -0.02
CA ILE A 38 -2.30 6.45 1.15
C ILE A 38 -3.27 7.53 0.65
N PHE A 39 -4.55 7.39 1.00
CA PHE A 39 -5.60 8.32 0.61
C PHE A 39 -6.07 9.14 1.81
N TYR A 40 -5.55 10.34 2.03
CA TYR A 40 -5.91 11.14 3.20
C TYR A 40 -7.40 11.51 3.23
N GLY A 41 -7.96 11.88 2.07
CA GLY A 41 -9.36 12.23 1.96
C GLY A 41 -10.30 11.02 2.02
N ASN A 42 -9.96 9.92 1.34
CA ASN A 42 -10.87 8.78 1.24
C ASN A 42 -10.77 7.81 2.41
N ASP A 43 -9.59 7.61 2.99
CA ASP A 43 -9.41 6.70 4.13
C ASP A 43 -10.05 7.29 5.40
N SER A 44 -10.01 8.62 5.58
CA SER A 44 -10.59 9.28 6.76
C SER A 44 -12.10 9.55 6.68
N LYS A 45 -12.76 9.30 5.54
CA LYS A 45 -14.18 9.66 5.31
C LYS A 45 -15.15 9.08 6.33
N LYS A 46 -14.84 7.91 6.89
CA LYS A 46 -15.66 7.21 7.88
C LYS A 46 -15.16 7.42 9.32
N GLY A 47 -14.17 8.29 9.52
CA GLY A 47 -13.46 8.44 10.78
C GLY A 47 -12.42 7.34 11.03
N ASP A 48 -12.14 6.50 10.03
CA ASP A 48 -11.10 5.48 10.13
C ASP A 48 -9.70 6.14 10.18
N PRO A 49 -8.75 5.54 10.93
CA PRO A 49 -7.39 6.05 10.98
C PRO A 49 -6.70 5.88 9.63
N VAL A 50 -5.96 6.91 9.20
CA VAL A 50 -5.13 6.85 7.99
C VAL A 50 -3.79 6.21 8.33
N LEU A 51 -3.32 5.30 7.49
CA LEU A 51 -2.02 4.67 7.66
C LEU A 51 -0.87 5.70 7.60
N THR A 52 0.09 5.55 8.50
CA THR A 52 1.33 6.32 8.46
C THR A 52 2.36 5.65 7.56
N PRO A 53 3.31 6.41 6.98
CA PRO A 53 4.39 5.84 6.18
C PRO A 53 5.23 4.82 6.99
N SER A 54 5.39 5.05 8.29
CA SER A 54 6.11 4.14 9.18
C SER A 54 5.42 2.78 9.34
N GLU A 55 4.09 2.74 9.30
CA GLU A 55 3.31 1.51 9.32
C GLU A 55 3.42 0.78 7.98
N VAL A 56 3.36 1.52 6.88
CA VAL A 56 3.49 0.97 5.52
C VAL A 56 4.87 0.34 5.30
N LEU A 57 5.94 0.97 5.79
CA LEU A 57 7.31 0.45 5.66
C LEU A 57 7.58 -0.82 6.49
N ARG A 58 6.67 -1.21 7.41
CA ARG A 58 6.75 -2.47 8.16
C ARG A 58 6.17 -3.66 7.40
N LEU A 59 5.54 -3.43 6.25
CA LEU A 59 5.01 -4.50 5.41
C LEU A 59 6.13 -5.34 4.79
N THR A 60 5.81 -6.58 4.43
CA THR A 60 6.75 -7.51 3.78
C THR A 60 6.14 -8.02 2.47
N PRO A 61 6.79 -7.78 1.32
CA PRO A 61 7.99 -6.95 1.14
C PRO A 61 7.78 -5.47 1.53
N ALA A 62 8.85 -4.73 1.83
CA ALA A 62 8.72 -3.31 2.17
C ALA A 62 8.49 -2.47 0.90
N PRO A 63 7.46 -1.60 0.84
CA PRO A 63 7.22 -0.74 -0.31
C PRO A 63 8.39 0.19 -0.60
N LEU A 64 8.83 0.22 -1.87
CA LEU A 64 9.89 1.11 -2.36
C LEU A 64 9.35 2.54 -2.59
N TYR A 65 8.07 2.65 -2.91
CA TYR A 65 7.40 3.89 -3.28
C TYR A 65 6.10 4.04 -2.50
N ILE A 66 5.84 5.25 -1.99
CA ILE A 66 4.57 5.58 -1.33
C ILE A 66 3.98 6.79 -2.03
N GLN A 67 2.76 6.65 -2.54
CA GLN A 67 1.99 7.74 -3.12
C GLN A 67 0.97 8.27 -2.11
N TYR A 68 0.81 9.60 -2.09
CA TYR A 68 -0.19 10.29 -1.28
C TYR A 68 -1.25 10.91 -2.19
N GLN A 69 -2.52 10.74 -1.87
CA GLN A 69 -3.66 11.30 -2.60
C GLN A 69 -4.78 11.77 -1.66
#